data_AF-A0A0B1TGF4-F1
#
_entry.id   AF-A0A0B1TGF4-F1
#
_cell.length_a   1.000
_cell.length_b   1.000
_cell.length_c   1.000
_cell.angle_alpha   90.00
_cell.angle_beta   90.00
_cell.angle_gamma   90.00
#
_symmetry.space_group_name_H-M   'P 1'
#
loop_
_entity.id
_entity.type
_entity.pdbx_description
1 polymer ?
#
loop_
_entity_poly.entity_id
_entity_poly.type
_entity_poly.pdbx_seq_one_letter_code
_entity_poly.pdbx_strand_id
1 'polypeptide(L)'
;MTFRSNTFANNSNSGVAIRLPDTYDLLAKQEHSFWMTENRFESNDNLYILIDGYYTFANISSNNFTDNFSRGGLMEIRGMEKNLIMERNRFLTNRALWLVKMGITSHSLKNLLVNAYIQYNYFLHNHFIKANEDYVDSWPRSFAVGIFGSQKADIHFNQFRNPLIDFEVVSGCKYISVNDRMNISYNWWGTGNDAEVAQRVFDFDDWNTFTLADYSPFYVTNELFINFWWHPRKGQLANVTYSEPSVHDLKGRMFESKNLTLIRERWHQFPHYYKPFRPYRITRDLTIMPGATLWIEKGVEVHVWPNVRILVLGDLIADGTYWEPIRFKPINTTEFDEMRGKIGTRYKRQSGFLKRYKRSDVGLRVEKWLRTRRASR
;
A
#
# COMPACT_ATOMS: atom_id res chain seq x y z
N MET A 1 -7.30 27.77 -14.01
CA MET A 1 -8.33 27.86 -12.95
C MET A 1 -7.65 27.95 -11.60
N THR A 2 -8.13 28.81 -10.70
CA THR A 2 -7.48 29.08 -9.40
C THR A 2 -8.52 29.07 -8.28
N PHE A 3 -8.29 28.25 -7.26
CA PHE A 3 -9.00 28.23 -5.99
C PHE A 3 -8.03 28.62 -4.89
N ARG A 4 -8.24 29.80 -4.31
CA ARG A 4 -7.35 30.32 -3.26
C ARG A 4 -8.13 30.76 -2.03
N SER A 5 -7.67 30.38 -0.85
CA SER A 5 -8.17 30.86 0.46
C SER A 5 -9.66 30.61 0.71
N ASN A 6 -10.23 29.56 0.12
CA ASN A 6 -11.64 29.21 0.33
C ASN A 6 -11.82 28.23 1.50
N THR A 7 -13.00 28.28 2.13
CA THR A 7 -13.39 27.33 3.17
C THR A 7 -14.64 26.57 2.74
N PHE A 8 -14.53 25.24 2.68
CA PHE A 8 -15.62 24.31 2.41
C PHE A 8 -15.84 23.47 3.68
N ALA A 9 -16.86 23.81 4.46
CA ALA A 9 -17.13 23.14 5.73
C ALA A 9 -18.57 22.65 5.85
N ASN A 10 -18.76 21.52 6.53
CA ASN A 10 -20.09 20.94 6.88
C ASN A 10 -21.02 20.70 5.68
N ASN A 11 -20.46 20.41 4.51
CA ASN A 11 -21.27 20.10 3.33
C ASN A 11 -21.55 18.60 3.23
N SER A 12 -22.75 18.24 2.79
CA SER A 12 -23.13 16.86 2.46
C SER A 12 -23.01 16.60 0.96
N ASN A 13 -22.41 15.46 0.56
CA ASN A 13 -22.15 15.12 -0.84
C ASN A 13 -21.44 16.24 -1.60
N SER A 14 -20.36 16.78 -1.02
CA SER A 14 -19.59 17.84 -1.65
C SER A 14 -18.46 17.30 -2.52
N GLY A 15 -18.06 18.10 -3.51
CA GLY A 15 -16.93 17.72 -4.35
C GLY A 15 -16.50 18.84 -5.28
N VAL A 16 -15.26 18.74 -5.73
CA VAL A 16 -14.69 19.61 -6.76
C VAL A 16 -14.22 18.71 -7.88
N ALA A 17 -14.95 18.71 -9.00
CA ALA A 17 -14.60 17.91 -10.17
C ALA A 17 -14.26 18.84 -11.34
N ILE A 18 -13.03 18.72 -11.83
CA ILE A 18 -12.51 19.53 -12.93
C ILE A 18 -12.06 18.57 -14.01
N ARG A 19 -12.70 18.69 -15.17
CA ARG A 19 -12.31 17.97 -16.39
C ARG A 19 -11.75 18.97 -17.39
N LEU A 20 -10.53 18.70 -17.82
CA LEU A 20 -9.74 19.60 -18.66
C LEU A 20 -9.93 19.16 -20.11
N PRO A 21 -10.53 20.01 -20.97
CA PRO A 21 -10.90 19.63 -22.31
C PRO A 21 -9.67 19.44 -23.19
N ASP A 22 -9.77 18.48 -24.11
CA ASP A 22 -8.88 18.36 -25.25
C ASP A 22 -9.42 19.28 -26.35
N THR A 23 -8.66 20.30 -26.73
CA THR A 23 -9.06 21.20 -27.80
C THR A 23 -8.49 20.68 -29.12
N TYR A 24 -9.37 20.30 -30.05
CA TYR A 24 -9.00 19.94 -31.44
C TYR A 24 -8.29 21.06 -32.21
N ASP A 25 -8.32 22.28 -31.68
CA ASP A 25 -7.66 23.45 -32.26
C ASP A 25 -6.14 23.41 -32.01
N LEU A 26 -5.38 23.21 -33.08
CA LEU A 26 -3.91 23.20 -33.08
C LEU A 26 -3.30 24.56 -32.72
N LEU A 27 -4.07 25.65 -32.84
CA LEU A 27 -3.62 27.02 -32.53
C LEU A 27 -3.94 27.46 -31.10
N ALA A 28 -4.78 26.71 -30.38
CA ALA A 28 -5.13 27.03 -29.00
C ALA A 28 -3.93 26.89 -28.06
N LYS A 29 -3.89 27.68 -26.98
CA LYS A 29 -2.94 27.50 -25.89
C LYS A 29 -3.26 26.18 -25.18
N GLN A 30 -2.60 25.10 -25.59
CA GLN A 30 -2.82 23.72 -25.12
C GLN A 30 -2.32 23.44 -23.68
N GLU A 31 -1.99 24.48 -22.91
CA GLU A 31 -1.50 24.35 -21.54
C GLU A 31 -2.54 24.84 -20.56
N HIS A 32 -3.17 23.89 -19.86
CA HIS A 32 -4.05 24.22 -18.77
C HIS A 32 -3.25 24.40 -17.49
N SER A 33 -3.67 25.35 -16.66
CA SER A 33 -3.13 25.51 -15.32
C SER A 33 -4.24 25.38 -14.28
N PHE A 34 -3.96 24.63 -13.22
CA PHE A 34 -4.81 24.42 -12.08
C PHE A 34 -4.05 24.79 -10.81
N TRP A 35 -4.63 25.69 -10.02
CA TRP A 35 -4.05 26.15 -8.77
C TRP A 35 -5.10 25.96 -7.67
N MET A 36 -4.76 25.19 -6.64
CA MET A 36 -5.56 25.00 -5.44
C MET A 36 -4.67 25.27 -4.25
N THR A 37 -4.77 26.49 -3.71
CA THR A 37 -3.86 26.95 -2.66
C THR A 37 -4.60 27.47 -1.44
N GLU A 38 -4.07 27.20 -0.25
CA GLU A 38 -4.56 27.79 1.01
C GLU A 38 -6.05 27.51 1.32
N ASN A 39 -6.63 26.44 0.78
CA ASN A 39 -8.05 26.12 1.02
C ASN A 39 -8.22 25.22 2.26
N ARG A 40 -9.38 25.33 2.91
CA ARG A 40 -9.77 24.52 4.07
C ARG A 40 -11.00 23.67 3.73
N PHE A 41 -10.86 22.35 3.86
CA PHE A 41 -11.93 21.37 3.72
C PHE A 41 -12.13 20.68 5.07
N GLU A 42 -13.26 20.93 5.73
CA GLU A 42 -13.49 20.47 7.11
C GLU A 42 -14.86 19.84 7.29
N SER A 43 -14.90 18.68 7.96
CA SER A 43 -16.16 18.02 8.35
C SER A 43 -17.16 17.83 7.20
N ASN A 44 -16.65 17.62 5.97
CA ASN A 44 -17.50 17.36 4.81
C ASN A 44 -17.86 15.87 4.74
N ASP A 45 -19.11 15.58 4.41
CA ASP A 45 -19.62 14.23 4.17
C ASP A 45 -19.56 13.91 2.68
N ASN A 46 -18.94 12.77 2.36
CA ASN A 46 -18.70 12.27 1.02
C ASN A 46 -17.96 13.25 0.08
N LEU A 47 -16.87 13.85 0.59
CA LEU A 47 -16.00 14.75 -0.16
C LEU A 47 -15.24 14.02 -1.27
N TYR A 48 -15.30 14.54 -2.49
CA TYR A 48 -14.52 14.02 -3.63
C TYR A 48 -13.90 15.14 -4.47
N ILE A 49 -12.58 15.11 -4.63
CA ILE A 49 -11.83 16.02 -5.50
C ILE A 49 -11.29 15.24 -6.70
N LEU A 50 -11.62 15.70 -7.90
CA LEU A 50 -11.22 15.09 -9.16
C LEU A 50 -10.56 16.11 -10.08
N ILE A 51 -9.37 15.78 -10.56
CA ILE A 51 -8.68 16.48 -11.65
C ILE A 51 -8.49 15.47 -12.77
N ASP A 52 -9.20 15.66 -13.88
CA ASP A 52 -9.27 14.72 -15.01
C ASP A 52 -9.03 15.45 -16.35
N GLY A 53 -8.70 14.70 -17.40
CA GLY A 53 -8.57 15.22 -18.76
C GLY A 53 -7.13 15.46 -19.21
N TYR A 54 -6.93 16.50 -20.02
CA TYR A 54 -5.69 16.76 -20.77
C TYR A 54 -4.48 17.15 -19.91
N TYR A 55 -3.30 17.36 -20.53
CA TYR A 55 -2.09 17.79 -19.86
C TYR A 55 -2.26 19.13 -19.13
N THR A 56 -1.89 19.18 -17.85
CA THR A 56 -1.99 20.41 -17.05
C THR A 56 -0.85 20.57 -16.07
N PHE A 57 -0.52 21.83 -15.80
CA PHE A 57 0.21 22.20 -14.59
C PHE A 57 -0.76 22.27 -13.42
N ALA A 58 -0.56 21.44 -12.40
CA ALA A 58 -1.41 21.34 -11.22
C ALA A 58 -0.60 21.68 -9.96
N ASN A 59 -0.90 22.81 -9.33
CA ASN A 59 -0.34 23.20 -8.04
C ASN A 59 -1.40 23.04 -6.95
N ILE A 60 -1.17 22.09 -6.04
CA ILE A 60 -2.01 21.79 -4.89
C ILE A 60 -1.17 22.06 -3.65
N SER A 61 -1.23 23.27 -3.11
CA SER A 61 -0.34 23.65 -2.02
C SER A 61 -1.03 24.29 -0.81
N SER A 62 -0.49 24.02 0.38
CA SER A 62 -0.94 24.64 1.63
C SER A 62 -2.44 24.45 1.93
N ASN A 63 -3.07 23.37 1.47
CA ASN A 63 -4.47 23.07 1.78
C ASN A 63 -4.59 22.25 3.07
N ASN A 64 -5.72 22.40 3.76
CA ASN A 64 -6.03 21.67 4.98
C ASN A 64 -7.28 20.80 4.79
N PHE A 65 -7.13 19.49 4.96
CA PHE A 65 -8.18 18.47 4.88
C PHE A 65 -8.32 17.81 6.26
N THR A 66 -9.35 18.19 7.00
CA THR A 66 -9.59 17.72 8.37
C THR A 66 -10.96 17.11 8.53
N ASP A 67 -11.03 15.93 9.14
CA ASP A 67 -12.29 15.26 9.51
C ASP A 67 -13.28 15.08 8.34
N ASN A 68 -12.78 14.95 7.11
CA ASN A 68 -13.64 14.68 5.96
C ASN A 68 -13.91 13.17 5.82
N PHE A 69 -15.11 12.84 5.39
CA PHE A 69 -15.51 11.49 5.04
C PHE A 69 -15.64 11.34 3.53
N SER A 70 -15.13 10.24 2.97
CA SER A 70 -15.39 9.81 1.60
C SER A 70 -15.70 8.32 1.56
N ARG A 71 -16.72 7.95 0.77
CA ARG A 71 -17.04 6.53 0.53
C ARG A 71 -15.99 5.82 -0.32
N GLY A 72 -15.30 6.58 -1.18
CA GLY A 72 -14.23 6.11 -2.06
C GLY A 72 -12.92 6.82 -1.73
N GLY A 73 -12.39 7.53 -2.73
CA GLY A 73 -11.21 8.37 -2.57
C GLY A 73 -11.54 9.79 -2.13
N LEU A 74 -10.63 10.45 -1.43
CA LEU A 74 -10.75 11.88 -1.12
C LEU A 74 -10.31 12.74 -2.31
N MET A 75 -9.12 12.47 -2.87
CA MET A 75 -8.58 13.20 -4.02
C MET A 75 -8.06 12.25 -5.09
N GLU A 76 -8.36 12.56 -6.34
CA GLU A 76 -8.02 11.76 -7.48
C GLU A 76 -7.57 12.59 -8.68
N ILE A 77 -6.42 12.22 -9.24
CA ILE A 77 -5.78 12.86 -10.39
C ILE A 77 -5.72 11.82 -11.50
N ARG A 78 -6.38 12.07 -12.62
CA ARG A 78 -6.56 11.12 -13.74
C ARG A 78 -6.38 11.76 -15.11
N GLY A 79 -6.40 10.90 -16.12
CA GLY A 79 -6.31 11.28 -17.53
C GLY A 79 -4.87 11.27 -18.02
N MET A 80 -4.48 12.33 -18.72
CA MET A 80 -3.12 12.52 -19.24
C MET A 80 -2.16 12.99 -18.15
N GLU A 81 -0.86 12.86 -18.39
CA GLU A 81 0.21 13.36 -17.51
C GLU A 81 -0.05 14.76 -16.95
N LYS A 82 0.29 14.97 -15.68
CA LYS A 82 0.11 16.22 -14.95
C LYS A 82 1.45 16.68 -14.40
N ASN A 83 1.85 17.92 -14.71
CA ASN A 83 2.98 18.54 -14.03
C ASN A 83 2.52 18.97 -12.64
N LEU A 84 2.71 18.07 -11.66
CA LEU A 84 2.10 18.16 -10.33
C LEU A 84 3.09 18.72 -9.32
N ILE A 85 2.64 19.71 -8.55
CA ILE A 85 3.30 20.16 -7.33
C ILE A 85 2.27 20.03 -6.21
N MET A 86 2.41 19.02 -5.37
CA MET A 86 1.60 18.81 -4.18
C MET A 86 2.46 19.04 -2.94
N GLU A 87 2.32 20.21 -2.31
CA GLU A 87 3.17 20.56 -1.18
C GLU A 87 2.51 21.24 0.00
N ARG A 88 3.05 21.01 1.21
CA ARG A 88 2.59 21.65 2.44
C ARG A 88 1.10 21.42 2.77
N ASN A 89 0.49 20.39 2.20
CA ASN A 89 -0.89 20.03 2.51
C ASN A 89 -0.97 19.20 3.80
N ARG A 90 -2.08 19.34 4.51
CA ARG A 90 -2.37 18.59 5.73
C ARG A 90 -3.61 17.74 5.51
N PHE A 91 -3.46 16.43 5.64
CA PHE A 91 -4.53 15.45 5.65
C PHE A 91 -4.58 14.82 7.03
N LEU A 92 -5.49 15.31 7.87
CA LEU A 92 -5.62 14.89 9.26
C LEU A 92 -6.98 14.23 9.47
N THR A 93 -6.97 13.08 10.15
CA THR A 93 -8.18 12.41 10.66
C THR A 93 -9.29 12.14 9.64
N ASN A 94 -8.97 12.13 8.34
CA ASN A 94 -9.94 11.86 7.29
C ASN A 94 -10.26 10.36 7.24
N ARG A 95 -11.51 10.06 6.86
CA ARG A 95 -12.00 8.69 6.65
C ARG A 95 -12.28 8.46 5.17
N ALA A 96 -11.38 7.77 4.49
CA ALA A 96 -11.48 7.47 3.06
C ALA A 96 -10.76 6.16 2.73
N LEU A 97 -11.11 5.53 1.60
CA LEU A 97 -10.40 4.36 1.07
C LEU A 97 -8.98 4.74 0.65
N TRP A 98 -8.82 5.90 0.02
CA TRP A 98 -7.53 6.53 -0.21
C TRP A 98 -7.59 8.05 -0.11
N LEU A 99 -6.48 8.69 0.27
CA LEU A 99 -6.44 10.15 0.38
C LEU A 99 -6.09 10.79 -0.96
N VAL A 100 -5.00 10.35 -1.57
CA VAL A 100 -4.54 10.86 -2.87
C VAL A 100 -4.27 9.68 -3.78
N LYS A 101 -4.92 9.66 -4.94
CA LYS A 101 -4.67 8.70 -6.00
C LYS A 101 -4.33 9.41 -7.29
N MET A 102 -3.17 9.09 -7.86
CA MET A 102 -2.76 9.51 -9.19
C MET A 102 -2.86 8.31 -10.12
N GLY A 103 -3.67 8.41 -11.17
CA GLY A 103 -3.94 7.34 -12.13
C GLY A 103 -3.85 7.87 -13.55
N ILE A 104 -2.62 7.89 -14.10
CA ILE A 104 -2.36 8.47 -15.42
C ILE A 104 -2.43 7.40 -16.49
N THR A 105 -3.33 7.58 -17.46
CA THR A 105 -3.63 6.57 -18.49
C THR A 105 -3.05 6.92 -19.86
N SER A 106 -2.63 8.16 -20.08
CA SER A 106 -2.10 8.62 -21.36
C SER A 106 -0.90 9.56 -21.20
N HIS A 107 -0.08 9.60 -22.25
CA HIS A 107 1.11 10.44 -22.32
C HIS A 107 0.81 11.79 -22.94
N SER A 108 1.55 12.82 -22.52
CA SER A 108 1.52 14.10 -23.21
C SER A 108 2.23 13.99 -24.56
N LEU A 109 1.66 14.61 -25.60
CA LEU A 109 2.26 14.60 -26.94
C LEU A 109 3.50 15.52 -27.06
N LYS A 110 3.71 16.38 -26.07
CA LYS A 110 4.71 17.46 -26.12
C LYS A 110 5.92 17.22 -25.24
N ASN A 111 5.70 16.71 -24.04
CA ASN A 111 6.76 16.54 -23.05
C ASN A 111 7.07 15.06 -22.89
N LEU A 112 8.31 14.69 -23.23
CA LEU A 112 8.82 13.33 -23.02
C LEU A 112 8.87 12.96 -21.54
N LEU A 113 9.03 13.95 -20.66
CA LEU A 113 9.10 13.78 -19.21
C LEU A 113 8.23 14.84 -18.53
N VAL A 114 7.26 14.39 -17.74
CA VAL A 114 6.41 15.25 -16.93
C VAL A 114 6.64 14.93 -15.47
N ASN A 115 7.11 15.93 -14.72
CA ASN A 115 7.46 15.77 -13.32
C ASN A 115 6.22 15.85 -12.43
N ALA A 116 6.18 15.03 -11.39
CA ALA A 116 5.17 15.10 -10.35
C ALA A 116 5.84 15.02 -8.99
N TYR A 117 5.64 16.04 -8.15
CA TYR A 117 6.25 16.16 -6.84
C TYR A 117 5.18 16.14 -5.76
N ILE A 118 5.35 15.25 -4.78
CA ILE A 118 4.55 15.20 -3.56
C ILE A 118 5.52 15.39 -2.40
N GLN A 119 5.57 16.59 -1.83
CA GLN A 119 6.60 16.97 -0.87
C GLN A 119 6.10 17.82 0.30
N TYR A 120 6.71 17.72 1.47
CA TYR A 120 6.34 18.52 2.64
C TYR A 120 4.88 18.37 3.09
N ASN A 121 4.20 17.25 2.79
CA ASN A 121 2.82 17.01 3.19
C ASN A 121 2.72 16.17 4.46
N TYR A 122 1.65 16.39 5.23
CA TYR A 122 1.34 15.62 6.44
C TYR A 122 0.12 14.74 6.19
N PHE A 123 0.29 13.42 6.29
CA PHE A 123 -0.78 12.43 6.23
C PHE A 123 -0.86 11.71 7.58
N LEU A 124 -1.66 12.23 8.50
CA LEU A 124 -1.68 11.78 9.90
C LEU A 124 -3.07 11.33 10.35
N HIS A 125 -3.12 10.19 11.04
CA HIS A 125 -4.31 9.65 11.71
C HIS A 125 -5.53 9.46 10.80
N ASN A 126 -5.32 9.37 9.49
CA ASN A 126 -6.36 8.99 8.56
C ASN A 126 -6.66 7.50 8.73
N HIS A 127 -7.89 7.09 8.41
CA HIS A 127 -8.33 5.73 8.69
C HIS A 127 -9.34 5.21 7.66
N PHE A 128 -9.28 3.90 7.42
CA PHE A 128 -10.28 3.18 6.65
C PHE A 128 -10.74 1.95 7.42
N ILE A 129 -12.02 1.92 7.81
CA ILE A 129 -12.60 0.80 8.55
C ILE A 129 -13.75 0.22 7.73
N LYS A 130 -13.60 -1.04 7.32
CA LYS A 130 -14.64 -1.86 6.71
C LYS A 130 -14.88 -3.09 7.58
N ALA A 131 -16.14 -3.39 7.88
CA ALA A 131 -16.50 -4.53 8.71
C ALA A 131 -16.36 -5.84 7.92
N ASN A 132 -15.65 -6.83 8.50
CA ASN A 132 -15.66 -8.24 8.16
C ASN A 132 -15.61 -8.59 6.66
N GLU A 133 -14.43 -8.51 6.06
CA GLU A 133 -14.12 -9.23 4.82
C GLU A 133 -12.84 -10.04 5.01
N ASP A 134 -12.71 -11.11 4.22
CA ASP A 134 -11.51 -11.93 4.06
C ASP A 134 -10.36 -11.05 3.55
N TYR A 135 -9.67 -10.40 4.49
CA TYR A 135 -8.53 -9.56 4.18
C TYR A 135 -7.43 -10.41 3.55
N VAL A 136 -7.16 -10.13 2.29
CA VAL A 136 -6.01 -10.68 1.58
C VAL A 136 -4.88 -9.65 1.67
N ASP A 137 -3.83 -9.98 2.42
CA ASP A 137 -2.65 -9.12 2.64
C ASP A 137 -2.00 -8.66 1.32
N SER A 138 -2.21 -9.41 0.23
CA SER A 138 -1.68 -9.08 -1.10
C SER A 138 -2.48 -8.04 -1.87
N TRP A 139 -3.60 -7.49 -1.37
CA TRP A 139 -4.37 -6.45 -2.07
C TRP A 139 -4.32 -5.09 -1.36
N PRO A 140 -3.87 -3.99 -2.01
CA PRO A 140 -3.91 -2.65 -1.44
C PRO A 140 -5.34 -2.09 -1.45
N ARG A 141 -6.16 -2.47 -0.46
CA ARG A 141 -7.54 -1.97 -0.34
C ARG A 141 -7.57 -0.50 0.02
N SER A 142 -6.72 -0.09 0.95
CA SER A 142 -6.63 1.30 1.41
C SER A 142 -5.20 1.81 1.45
N PHE A 143 -5.01 3.08 1.07
CA PHE A 143 -3.69 3.70 1.05
C PHE A 143 -3.74 5.22 1.24
N ALA A 144 -2.72 5.84 1.82
CA ALA A 144 -2.67 7.30 1.91
C ALA A 144 -2.39 7.93 0.53
N VAL A 145 -1.32 7.50 -0.14
CA VAL A 145 -0.94 7.97 -1.48
C VAL A 145 -0.74 6.77 -2.40
N GLY A 146 -1.35 6.79 -3.59
CA GLY A 146 -1.15 5.75 -4.59
C GLY A 146 -0.89 6.34 -5.96
N ILE A 147 0.22 5.96 -6.57
CA ILE A 147 0.59 6.37 -7.93
C ILE A 147 0.40 5.16 -8.84
N PHE A 148 -0.34 5.37 -9.93
CA PHE A 148 -0.71 4.33 -10.87
C PHE A 148 -0.61 4.83 -12.30
N GLY A 149 -0.41 3.88 -13.21
CA GLY A 149 -0.43 4.15 -14.63
C GLY A 149 0.95 4.41 -15.20
N SER A 150 1.07 5.36 -16.12
CA SER A 150 2.32 5.58 -16.88
C SER A 150 3.27 6.61 -16.27
N GLN A 151 2.75 7.60 -15.55
CA GLN A 151 3.56 8.67 -14.96
C GLN A 151 3.95 8.32 -13.52
N LYS A 152 5.22 8.55 -13.18
CA LYS A 152 5.73 8.43 -11.81
C LYS A 152 5.65 9.76 -11.06
N ALA A 153 5.67 9.67 -9.73
CA ALA A 153 5.80 10.83 -8.87
C ALA A 153 6.96 10.65 -7.89
N ASP A 154 7.69 11.73 -7.65
CA ASP A 154 8.71 11.81 -6.62
C ASP A 154 8.03 12.21 -5.31
N ILE A 155 8.15 11.33 -4.32
CA ILE A 155 7.50 11.49 -3.02
C ILE A 155 8.59 11.62 -1.96
N HIS A 156 8.85 12.83 -1.46
CA HIS A 156 9.92 13.03 -0.47
C HIS A 156 9.57 14.12 0.54
N PHE A 157 10.21 14.10 1.71
CA PHE A 157 9.96 15.05 2.80
C PHE A 157 8.50 15.08 3.28
N ASN A 158 7.78 13.96 3.22
CA ASN A 158 6.42 13.83 3.74
C ASN A 158 6.40 13.08 5.07
N GLN A 159 5.34 13.34 5.83
CA GLN A 159 5.07 12.70 7.11
C GLN A 159 3.89 11.74 6.97
N PHE A 160 4.16 10.44 7.06
CA PHE A 160 3.16 9.37 7.00
C PHE A 160 3.01 8.73 8.38
N ARG A 161 1.80 8.81 8.94
CA ARG A 161 1.45 8.10 10.16
C ARG A 161 -0.05 7.83 10.21
N ASN A 162 -0.47 6.77 9.52
CA ASN A 162 -1.86 6.33 9.45
C ASN A 162 -1.97 4.87 9.93
N PRO A 163 -2.11 4.65 11.25
CA PRO A 163 -2.15 3.31 11.81
C PRO A 163 -3.29 2.43 11.30
N LEU A 164 -4.39 3.05 10.86
CA LEU A 164 -5.66 2.43 10.47
C LEU A 164 -5.90 2.45 8.95
N ILE A 165 -4.85 2.70 8.16
CA ILE A 165 -4.84 2.48 6.71
C ILE A 165 -3.93 1.28 6.43
N ASP A 166 -4.25 0.47 5.44
CA ASP A 166 -3.49 -0.75 5.13
C ASP A 166 -2.05 -0.42 4.66
N PHE A 167 -1.89 0.63 3.84
CA PHE A 167 -0.61 1.10 3.29
C PHE A 167 -0.48 2.63 3.35
N GLU A 168 0.74 3.13 3.46
CA GLU A 168 0.99 4.57 3.36
C GLU A 168 1.16 4.98 1.90
N VAL A 169 2.00 4.25 1.16
CA VAL A 169 2.29 4.55 -0.26
C VAL A 169 2.17 3.30 -1.12
N VAL A 170 1.56 3.44 -2.31
CA VAL A 170 1.49 2.40 -3.34
C VAL A 170 2.21 2.86 -4.61
N SER A 171 3.21 2.09 -5.02
CA SER A 171 4.03 2.30 -6.22
C SER A 171 3.48 1.51 -7.41
N GLY A 172 2.25 1.81 -7.82
CA GLY A 172 1.53 1.07 -8.86
C GLY A 172 1.77 1.53 -10.30
N CYS A 173 2.87 2.23 -10.59
CA CYS A 173 3.22 2.61 -11.96
C CYS A 173 3.65 1.38 -12.77
N LYS A 174 3.49 1.45 -14.09
CA LYS A 174 4.04 0.46 -15.00
C LYS A 174 5.55 0.70 -15.13
N TYR A 175 6.35 -0.34 -14.95
CA TYR A 175 7.79 -0.28 -15.17
C TYR A 175 8.12 -0.65 -16.63
N ILE A 176 9.15 0.00 -17.18
CA ILE A 176 9.71 -0.34 -18.51
C ILE A 176 10.86 -1.34 -18.36
N SER A 177 11.59 -1.26 -17.25
CA SER A 177 12.74 -2.10 -16.92
C SER A 177 12.68 -2.56 -15.47
N VAL A 178 13.30 -3.69 -15.15
CA VAL A 178 13.37 -4.23 -13.78
C VAL A 178 14.17 -3.32 -12.85
N ASN A 179 15.09 -2.54 -13.42
CA ASN A 179 15.87 -1.55 -12.68
C ASN A 179 15.12 -0.24 -12.45
N ASP A 180 13.91 -0.13 -12.99
CA ASP A 180 13.15 1.10 -12.95
C ASP A 180 12.55 1.33 -11.56
N ARG A 181 12.81 2.49 -10.99
CA ARG A 181 12.42 2.82 -9.61
C ARG A 181 11.55 4.06 -9.56
N MET A 182 10.71 4.13 -8.54
CA MET A 182 10.00 5.34 -8.13
C MET A 182 10.64 5.86 -6.85
N ASN A 183 10.99 7.14 -6.83
CA ASN A 183 11.69 7.74 -5.70
C ASN A 183 10.70 8.10 -4.59
N ILE A 184 10.85 7.45 -3.43
CA ILE A 184 10.03 7.65 -2.22
C ILE A 184 10.95 7.89 -1.01
N SER A 185 12.16 8.41 -1.26
CA SER A 185 13.17 8.67 -0.23
C SER A 185 12.83 9.88 0.65
N TYR A 186 13.55 10.02 1.75
CA TYR A 186 13.46 11.13 2.69
C TYR A 186 12.05 11.37 3.26
N ASN A 187 11.27 10.31 3.50
CA ASN A 187 9.98 10.40 4.19
C ASN A 187 10.09 9.91 5.64
N TRP A 188 9.18 10.38 6.49
CA TRP A 188 8.96 9.80 7.82
C TRP A 188 7.77 8.87 7.79
N TRP A 189 7.96 7.61 8.20
CA TRP A 189 6.93 6.56 8.11
C TRP A 189 6.25 6.25 9.45
N GLY A 190 6.51 7.06 10.49
CA GLY A 190 6.00 6.83 11.84
C GLY A 190 6.75 5.74 12.62
N THR A 191 7.81 5.18 12.06
CA THR A 191 8.70 4.18 12.67
C THR A 191 10.10 4.28 12.05
N GLY A 192 11.12 3.97 12.85
CA GLY A 192 12.52 3.94 12.41
C GLY A 192 13.00 2.56 11.97
N ASN A 193 12.15 1.53 12.06
CA ASN A 193 12.48 0.15 11.70
C ASN A 193 12.17 -0.10 10.21
N ASP A 194 13.20 -0.45 9.44
CA ASP A 194 13.11 -0.70 8.00
C ASP A 194 12.11 -1.81 7.65
N ALA A 195 12.07 -2.90 8.43
CA ALA A 195 11.12 -4.00 8.21
C ALA A 195 9.65 -3.55 8.36
N GLU A 196 9.38 -2.60 9.26
CA GLU A 196 8.04 -2.01 9.41
C GLU A 196 7.72 -1.01 8.29
N VAL A 197 8.72 -0.27 7.79
CA VAL A 197 8.57 0.62 6.65
C VAL A 197 8.25 -0.16 5.38
N ALA A 198 8.99 -1.25 5.13
CA ALA A 198 8.72 -2.17 4.01
C ALA A 198 7.30 -2.73 4.05
N GLN A 199 6.73 -2.92 5.24
CA GLN A 199 5.33 -3.31 5.36
C GLN A 199 4.35 -2.16 5.11
N ARG A 200 4.74 -0.90 5.21
CA ARG A 200 3.85 0.25 4.96
C ARG A 200 3.82 0.67 3.50
N VAL A 201 4.85 0.33 2.74
CA VAL A 201 4.96 0.58 1.30
C VAL A 201 4.45 -0.64 0.54
N PHE A 202 3.68 -0.44 -0.52
CA PHE A 202 3.31 -1.49 -1.47
C PHE A 202 4.03 -1.24 -2.80
N ASP A 203 4.85 -2.17 -3.23
CA ASP A 203 5.72 -2.02 -4.40
C ASP A 203 5.91 -3.32 -5.17
N PHE A 204 6.97 -3.37 -5.99
CA PHE A 204 7.34 -4.54 -6.79
C PHE A 204 7.54 -5.82 -5.97
N ASP A 205 8.02 -5.74 -4.73
CA ASP A 205 8.29 -6.92 -3.89
C ASP A 205 6.98 -7.53 -3.34
N ASP A 206 5.88 -6.77 -3.36
CA ASP A 206 4.54 -7.27 -3.06
C ASP A 206 3.82 -7.77 -4.31
N TRP A 207 3.80 -6.96 -5.38
CA TRP A 207 3.25 -7.30 -6.69
C TRP A 207 4.26 -7.01 -7.80
N ASN A 208 4.71 -8.04 -8.49
CA ASN A 208 5.77 -7.93 -9.50
C ASN A 208 5.35 -7.17 -10.77
N THR A 209 4.10 -6.72 -10.87
CA THR A 209 3.61 -5.83 -11.96
C THR A 209 3.84 -4.34 -11.70
N PHE A 210 4.23 -3.98 -10.49
CA PHE A 210 4.37 -2.60 -10.02
C PHE A 210 5.81 -2.09 -10.09
N THR A 211 6.03 -0.79 -9.96
CA THR A 211 7.39 -0.23 -9.95
C THR A 211 8.05 -0.43 -8.59
N LEU A 212 9.36 -0.66 -8.58
CA LEU A 212 10.12 -0.74 -7.32
C LEU A 212 10.11 0.62 -6.61
N ALA A 213 9.76 0.63 -5.32
CA ALA A 213 9.79 1.84 -4.51
C ALA A 213 11.15 2.01 -3.84
N ASP A 214 11.85 3.09 -4.13
CA ASP A 214 13.12 3.41 -3.47
C ASP A 214 12.86 4.38 -2.31
N TYR A 215 12.72 3.83 -1.10
CA TYR A 215 12.48 4.59 0.13
C TYR A 215 13.75 4.81 0.96
N SER A 216 14.92 4.40 0.47
CA SER A 216 16.20 4.64 1.13
C SER A 216 16.84 5.95 0.62
N PRO A 217 17.34 6.84 1.50
CA PRO A 217 17.22 6.83 2.96
C PRO A 217 15.85 7.29 3.45
N PHE A 218 15.48 6.97 4.69
CA PHE A 218 14.26 7.47 5.35
C PHE A 218 14.57 8.07 6.71
N TYR A 219 13.69 8.92 7.23
CA TYR A 219 13.86 9.53 8.55
C TYR A 219 13.56 8.51 9.66
N VAL A 220 14.30 8.55 10.77
CA VAL A 220 14.10 7.70 11.97
C VAL A 220 13.30 8.41 13.04
N THR A 221 13.30 9.74 12.99
CA THR A 221 12.61 10.62 13.94
C THR A 221 11.45 11.34 13.27
N ASN A 222 10.51 11.75 14.12
CA ASN A 222 9.37 12.52 13.67
C ASN A 222 9.78 13.95 13.29
N GLU A 223 9.88 14.21 12.00
CA GLU A 223 10.31 15.51 11.47
C GLU A 223 9.16 16.50 11.29
N LEU A 224 9.47 17.79 11.44
CA LEU A 224 8.53 18.89 11.27
C LEU A 224 8.70 19.57 9.90
N PHE A 225 8.51 18.84 8.81
CA PHE A 225 8.80 19.28 7.44
C PHE A 225 8.16 20.63 7.03
N ILE A 226 6.97 20.96 7.54
CA ILE A 226 6.28 22.23 7.20
C ILE A 226 6.87 23.43 7.95
N ASN A 227 7.66 23.20 9.01
CA ASN A 227 8.26 24.27 9.80
C ASN A 227 9.33 25.01 8.99
N PHE A 228 9.25 26.34 8.96
CA PHE A 228 10.16 27.22 8.23
C PHE A 228 11.65 27.00 8.59
N TRP A 229 11.95 26.64 9.84
CA TRP A 229 13.33 26.43 10.30
C TRP A 229 13.84 25.01 10.10
N TRP A 230 12.99 24.11 9.60
CA TRP A 230 13.36 22.73 9.36
C TRP A 230 14.19 22.61 8.08
N HIS A 231 15.21 21.77 8.12
CA HIS A 231 16.11 21.52 6.99
C HIS A 231 16.40 20.02 6.91
N PRO A 232 16.51 19.43 5.70
CA PRO A 232 16.73 17.99 5.53
C PRO A 232 17.91 17.41 6.31
N ARG A 233 18.97 18.21 6.50
CA ARG A 233 20.20 17.82 7.22
C ARG A 233 20.04 17.69 8.74
N LYS A 234 18.94 18.19 9.30
CA LYS A 234 18.70 18.17 10.76
C LYS A 234 18.09 16.86 11.27
N GLY A 235 17.42 16.10 10.40
CA GLY A 235 16.78 14.85 10.78
C GLY A 235 17.75 13.67 10.76
N GLN A 236 17.48 12.68 11.62
CA GLN A 236 18.26 11.44 11.63
C GLN A 236 17.78 10.52 10.51
N LEU A 237 18.70 10.04 9.67
CA LEU A 237 18.42 9.16 8.53
C LEU A 237 18.88 7.73 8.83
N ALA A 238 18.11 6.77 8.32
CA ALA A 238 18.50 5.37 8.21
C ALA A 238 18.45 4.93 6.75
N ASN A 239 19.29 3.95 6.44
CA ASN A 239 19.33 3.32 5.12
C ASN A 239 18.66 1.96 5.20
N VAL A 240 18.10 1.53 4.07
CA VAL A 240 17.46 0.23 3.96
C VAL A 240 18.51 -0.83 3.67
N THR A 241 18.48 -1.91 4.44
CA THR A 241 19.19 -3.13 4.11
C THR A 241 18.26 -4.08 3.39
N TYR A 242 18.61 -4.48 2.17
CA TYR A 242 17.85 -5.47 1.44
C TYR A 242 17.89 -6.82 2.19
N SER A 243 16.71 -7.42 2.40
CA SER A 243 16.56 -8.71 3.06
C SER A 243 16.26 -9.77 2.00
N GLU A 244 17.23 -10.64 1.73
CA GLU A 244 17.05 -11.79 0.86
C GLU A 244 15.99 -12.77 1.42
N PRO A 245 15.09 -13.33 0.58
CA PRO A 245 14.06 -14.25 1.06
C PRO A 245 14.64 -15.52 1.68
N SER A 246 13.93 -16.15 2.62
CA SER A 246 14.36 -17.45 3.15
C SER A 246 14.08 -18.54 2.13
N VAL A 247 14.87 -19.62 2.14
CA VAL A 247 14.63 -20.81 1.30
C VAL A 247 13.22 -21.39 1.56
N HIS A 248 12.72 -21.31 2.80
CA HIS A 248 11.40 -21.85 3.17
C HIS A 248 10.23 -20.91 2.84
N ASP A 249 10.44 -19.61 2.91
CA ASP A 249 9.42 -18.59 2.69
C ASP A 249 9.93 -17.62 1.61
N LEU A 250 9.65 -17.99 0.36
CA LEU A 250 10.00 -17.22 -0.83
C LEU A 250 9.01 -16.07 -1.02
N LYS A 251 9.53 -14.88 -1.32
CA LYS A 251 8.79 -13.64 -1.60
C LYS A 251 9.71 -12.59 -2.19
N GLY A 252 9.15 -11.58 -2.85
CA GLY A 252 9.88 -10.43 -3.38
C GLY A 252 10.94 -10.87 -4.39
N ARG A 253 12.01 -10.07 -4.49
CA ARG A 253 13.18 -10.40 -5.32
C ARG A 253 14.06 -11.47 -4.67
N MET A 254 14.67 -12.29 -5.50
CA MET A 254 15.64 -13.31 -5.10
C MET A 254 16.91 -13.13 -5.95
N PHE A 255 18.03 -12.77 -5.31
CA PHE A 255 19.32 -12.61 -5.99
C PHE A 255 20.23 -13.81 -5.81
N GLU A 256 20.06 -14.56 -4.72
CA GLU A 256 20.88 -15.73 -4.44
C GLU A 256 20.22 -17.00 -4.99
N SER A 257 21.01 -17.86 -5.63
CA SER A 257 20.54 -19.17 -6.07
C SER A 257 20.12 -20.03 -4.88
N LYS A 258 18.97 -20.70 -4.99
CA LYS A 258 18.39 -21.51 -3.91
C LYS A 258 17.97 -22.86 -4.41
N ASN A 259 18.23 -23.87 -3.58
CA ASN A 259 17.88 -25.25 -3.85
C ASN A 259 16.79 -25.68 -2.88
N LEU A 260 15.62 -26.01 -3.42
CA LEU A 260 14.51 -26.59 -2.69
C LEU A 260 14.70 -28.11 -2.73
N THR A 261 14.94 -28.70 -1.55
CA THR A 261 15.25 -30.12 -1.39
C THR A 261 14.21 -30.80 -0.51
N LEU A 262 13.96 -32.07 -0.76
CA LEU A 262 13.02 -32.82 0.06
C LEU A 262 13.71 -33.23 1.38
N ILE A 263 13.39 -32.55 2.48
CA ILE A 263 13.94 -32.88 3.81
C ILE A 263 13.37 -34.24 4.26
N ARG A 264 14.17 -35.31 4.17
CA ARG A 264 13.83 -36.67 4.61
C ARG A 264 14.41 -37.06 5.98
N GLU A 265 14.80 -36.07 6.80
CA GLU A 265 15.40 -36.32 8.13
C GLU A 265 14.51 -37.23 9.00
N ARG A 266 15.08 -38.32 9.53
CA ARG A 266 14.41 -39.23 10.46
C ARG A 266 14.43 -38.65 11.87
N TRP A 267 13.28 -38.61 12.54
CA TRP A 267 13.15 -38.12 13.91
C TRP A 267 13.59 -39.21 14.92
N HIS A 268 14.13 -38.81 16.07
CA HIS A 268 14.65 -39.75 17.07
C HIS A 268 13.57 -40.27 18.04
N GLN A 269 12.37 -39.65 18.08
CA GLN A 269 11.27 -40.06 18.95
C GLN A 269 10.00 -40.40 18.16
N PHE A 270 9.45 -41.58 18.46
CA PHE A 270 8.11 -42.04 18.07
C PHE A 270 7.06 -41.01 18.56
N PRO A 271 6.04 -40.61 17.77
CA PRO A 271 5.28 -41.42 16.82
C PRO A 271 5.49 -41.05 15.33
N HIS A 272 6.51 -40.27 14.98
CA HIS A 272 6.81 -39.90 13.59
C HIS A 272 8.15 -40.48 13.13
N TYR A 273 8.13 -41.37 12.12
CA TYR A 273 9.34 -41.95 11.50
C TYR A 273 10.18 -40.93 10.71
N TYR A 274 9.59 -39.79 10.35
CA TYR A 274 10.22 -38.67 9.64
C TYR A 274 9.88 -37.34 10.33
N LYS A 275 10.79 -36.37 10.27
CA LYS A 275 10.54 -34.98 10.68
C LYS A 275 9.31 -34.45 9.94
N PRO A 276 8.40 -33.71 10.59
CA PRO A 276 7.26 -33.10 9.91
C PRO A 276 7.77 -32.27 8.73
N PHE A 277 7.37 -32.65 7.52
CA PHE A 277 7.73 -31.94 6.30
C PHE A 277 7.15 -30.52 6.36
N ARG A 278 8.02 -29.50 6.41
CA ARG A 278 7.59 -28.12 6.23
C ARG A 278 7.57 -27.85 4.72
N PRO A 279 6.39 -27.71 4.08
CA PRO A 279 6.34 -27.36 2.66
C PRO A 279 7.01 -26.02 2.43
N TYR A 280 7.67 -25.88 1.28
CA TYR A 280 8.18 -24.60 0.82
C TYR A 280 7.00 -23.68 0.51
N ARG A 281 7.13 -22.39 0.77
CA ARG A 281 6.02 -21.45 0.67
C ARG A 281 6.39 -20.27 -0.20
N ILE A 282 5.46 -19.89 -1.05
CA ILE A 282 5.51 -18.63 -1.78
C ILE A 282 4.39 -17.75 -1.23
N THR A 283 4.77 -16.75 -0.43
CA THR A 283 3.84 -15.96 0.38
C THR A 283 3.37 -14.68 -0.29
N ARG A 284 4.19 -14.14 -1.21
CA ARG A 284 3.93 -12.97 -2.06
C ARG A 284 4.56 -13.23 -3.42
N ASP A 285 4.37 -12.31 -4.37
CA ASP A 285 4.97 -12.42 -5.69
C ASP A 285 6.48 -12.67 -5.57
N LEU A 286 6.96 -13.67 -6.30
CA LEU A 286 8.36 -14.06 -6.32
C LEU A 286 8.97 -13.63 -7.65
N THR A 287 10.09 -12.93 -7.59
CA THR A 287 10.89 -12.57 -8.76
C THR A 287 12.28 -13.18 -8.65
N ILE A 288 12.60 -14.12 -9.53
CA ILE A 288 13.95 -14.67 -9.68
C ILE A 288 14.76 -13.69 -10.50
N MET A 289 15.74 -13.03 -9.89
CA MET A 289 16.54 -12.00 -10.55
C MET A 289 17.53 -12.61 -11.56
N PRO A 290 17.99 -11.84 -12.57
CA PRO A 290 19.03 -12.30 -13.49
C PRO A 290 20.29 -12.78 -12.74
N GLY A 291 20.83 -13.92 -13.14
CA GLY A 291 21.99 -14.55 -12.48
C GLY A 291 21.67 -15.40 -11.25
N ALA A 292 20.42 -15.39 -10.78
CA ALA A 292 19.94 -16.30 -9.75
C ALA A 292 19.27 -17.53 -10.37
N THR A 293 19.44 -18.69 -9.73
CA THR A 293 18.82 -19.95 -10.15
C THR A 293 17.99 -20.53 -9.02
N LEU A 294 16.70 -20.80 -9.26
CA LEU A 294 15.86 -21.55 -8.34
C LEU A 294 15.83 -23.01 -8.77
N TRP A 295 16.46 -23.89 -8.00
CA TRP A 295 16.44 -25.32 -8.23
C TRP A 295 15.33 -25.96 -7.39
N ILE A 296 14.44 -26.71 -8.01
CA ILE A 296 13.39 -27.48 -7.33
C ILE A 296 13.65 -28.95 -7.60
N GLU A 297 14.03 -29.69 -6.55
CA GLU A 297 14.28 -31.12 -6.65
C GLU A 297 12.98 -31.94 -6.77
N LYS A 298 13.13 -33.16 -7.26
CA LYS A 298 12.07 -34.16 -7.33
C LYS A 298 11.38 -34.40 -5.99
N GLY A 299 10.06 -34.60 -6.03
CA GLY A 299 9.22 -34.88 -4.87
C GLY A 299 9.04 -33.70 -3.91
N VAL A 300 9.50 -32.50 -4.25
CA VAL A 300 9.27 -31.29 -3.44
C VAL A 300 7.82 -30.80 -3.59
N GLU A 301 7.22 -30.40 -2.47
CA GLU A 301 5.93 -29.72 -2.46
C GLU A 301 6.10 -28.22 -2.12
N VAL A 302 5.46 -27.37 -2.93
CA VAL A 302 5.47 -25.92 -2.81
C VAL A 302 4.04 -25.41 -2.63
N HIS A 303 3.78 -24.72 -1.53
CA HIS A 303 2.50 -24.10 -1.22
C HIS A 303 2.49 -22.64 -1.68
N VAL A 304 1.52 -22.29 -2.53
CA VAL A 304 1.39 -20.95 -3.11
C VAL A 304 0.19 -20.23 -2.49
N TRP A 305 0.40 -18.98 -2.09
CA TRP A 305 -0.66 -18.14 -1.57
C TRP A 305 -1.62 -17.66 -2.67
N PRO A 306 -2.88 -17.29 -2.32
CA PRO A 306 -3.81 -16.72 -3.28
C PRO A 306 -3.26 -15.44 -3.93
N ASN A 307 -3.51 -15.27 -5.22
CA ASN A 307 -3.09 -14.10 -6.02
C ASN A 307 -1.57 -13.86 -6.06
N VAL A 308 -0.76 -14.91 -5.91
CA VAL A 308 0.69 -14.84 -6.03
C VAL A 308 1.14 -15.25 -7.43
N ARG A 309 2.13 -14.52 -7.95
CA ARG A 309 2.78 -14.78 -9.25
C ARG A 309 4.25 -15.11 -9.07
N ILE A 310 4.77 -15.87 -10.01
CA ILE A 310 6.20 -16.17 -10.12
C ILE A 310 6.69 -15.54 -11.42
N LEU A 311 7.66 -14.62 -11.32
CA LEU A 311 8.37 -14.02 -12.43
C LEU A 311 9.79 -14.56 -12.47
N VAL A 312 10.20 -15.11 -13.61
CA VAL A 312 11.53 -15.69 -13.80
C VAL A 312 12.30 -14.81 -14.78
N LEU A 313 13.31 -14.08 -14.27
CA LEU A 313 14.25 -13.30 -15.09
C LEU A 313 15.64 -13.95 -15.16
N GLY A 314 15.99 -14.77 -14.17
CA GLY A 314 17.12 -15.69 -14.20
C GLY A 314 16.68 -17.08 -14.66
N ASP A 315 17.09 -18.13 -13.95
CA ASP A 315 16.73 -19.51 -14.29
C ASP A 315 15.85 -20.17 -13.22
N LEU A 316 14.90 -20.98 -13.68
CA LEU A 316 14.09 -21.87 -12.85
C LEU A 316 14.28 -23.30 -13.36
N ILE A 317 14.91 -24.15 -12.55
CA ILE A 317 15.18 -25.55 -12.87
C ILE A 317 14.27 -26.41 -12.00
N ALA A 318 13.30 -27.08 -12.62
CA ALA A 318 12.37 -27.99 -11.95
C ALA A 318 12.67 -29.43 -12.38
N ASP A 319 13.45 -30.15 -11.59
CA ASP A 319 13.90 -31.52 -11.89
C ASP A 319 12.96 -32.56 -11.26
N GLY A 320 11.73 -32.62 -11.78
CA GLY A 320 10.72 -33.60 -11.36
C GLY A 320 10.79 -34.90 -12.18
N THR A 321 10.52 -36.04 -11.54
CA THR A 321 10.40 -37.34 -12.24
C THR A 321 8.96 -37.84 -12.22
N TYR A 322 8.62 -38.80 -13.08
CA TYR A 322 7.28 -39.42 -13.09
C TYR A 322 6.90 -40.04 -11.72
N TRP A 323 7.88 -40.65 -11.05
CA TRP A 323 7.68 -41.28 -9.74
C TRP A 323 7.72 -40.30 -8.57
N GLU A 324 8.46 -39.20 -8.72
CA GLU A 324 8.63 -38.15 -7.72
C GLU A 324 8.35 -36.77 -8.35
N PRO A 325 7.08 -36.46 -8.67
CA PRO A 325 6.71 -35.18 -9.29
C PRO A 325 6.83 -34.02 -8.29
N ILE A 326 7.14 -32.84 -8.80
CA ILE A 326 7.07 -31.58 -8.05
C ILE A 326 5.60 -31.18 -7.94
N ARG A 327 5.14 -30.84 -6.73
CA ARG A 327 3.73 -30.53 -6.47
C ARG A 327 3.55 -29.10 -6.03
N PHE A 328 2.94 -28.30 -6.89
CA PHE A 328 2.41 -26.99 -6.52
C PHE A 328 0.99 -27.16 -5.97
N LYS A 329 0.76 -26.70 -4.75
CA LYS A 329 -0.54 -26.76 -4.09
C LYS A 329 -0.95 -25.37 -3.60
N PRO A 330 -2.26 -25.06 -3.55
CA PRO A 330 -2.72 -23.92 -2.78
C PRO A 330 -2.40 -24.16 -1.30
N ILE A 331 -2.22 -23.08 -0.54
CA ILE A 331 -2.08 -23.18 0.93
C ILE A 331 -3.34 -23.80 1.56
N ASN A 332 -3.15 -24.71 2.52
CA ASN A 332 -4.25 -25.27 3.31
C ASN A 332 -4.87 -24.20 4.23
N THR A 333 -6.19 -24.24 4.43
CA THR A 333 -6.92 -23.31 5.31
C THR A 333 -6.38 -23.28 6.74
N THR A 334 -5.99 -24.43 7.29
CA THR A 334 -5.39 -24.52 8.63
C THR A 334 -4.00 -23.86 8.71
N GLU A 335 -3.15 -24.05 7.71
CA GLU A 335 -1.84 -23.40 7.62
C GLU A 335 -1.96 -21.88 7.42
N PHE A 336 -2.98 -21.46 6.66
CA PHE A 336 -3.29 -20.07 6.41
C PHE A 336 -3.70 -19.35 7.71
N ASP A 337 -4.60 -19.95 8.50
CA ASP A 337 -5.08 -19.37 9.76
C ASP A 337 -4.00 -19.31 10.86
N GLU A 338 -3.16 -20.34 10.98
CA GLU A 338 -2.03 -20.35 11.91
C GLU A 338 -1.02 -19.22 11.62
N MET A 339 -0.78 -18.93 10.33
CA MET A 339 0.15 -17.89 9.90
C MET A 339 -0.47 -16.50 10.00
N ARG A 340 -1.77 -16.33 9.74
CA ARG A 340 -2.48 -15.06 9.95
C ARG A 340 -2.34 -14.54 11.38
N GLY A 341 -2.16 -15.45 12.35
CA GLY A 341 -1.91 -15.12 13.75
C GLY A 341 -0.46 -14.78 14.12
N LYS A 342 0.53 -15.31 13.37
CA LYS A 342 1.99 -15.25 13.63
C LYS A 342 2.73 -14.22 12.79
N ILE A 343 2.29 -14.00 11.55
CA ILE A 343 2.63 -12.78 10.82
C ILE A 343 2.08 -11.65 11.69
N GLY A 344 2.90 -10.65 12.01
CA GLY A 344 2.41 -9.42 12.63
C GLY A 344 1.41 -8.78 11.68
N THR A 345 0.17 -9.25 11.66
CA THR A 345 -0.87 -8.71 10.81
C THR A 345 -1.03 -7.26 11.21
N ARG A 346 -1.01 -6.37 10.21
CA ARG A 346 -0.99 -4.91 10.38
C ARG A 346 -2.14 -4.38 11.25
N TYR A 347 -3.19 -5.18 11.45
CA TYR A 347 -4.34 -4.96 12.32
C TYR A 347 -4.12 -5.24 13.81
N LYS A 348 -3.03 -5.91 14.22
CA LYS A 348 -2.64 -6.10 15.64
C LYS A 348 -1.85 -4.90 16.19
N ARG A 349 -1.85 -3.75 15.51
CA ARG A 349 -1.51 -2.48 16.18
C ARG A 349 -2.53 -2.30 17.30
N GLN A 350 -2.06 -2.29 18.56
CA GLN A 350 -2.90 -2.10 19.73
C GLN A 350 -3.83 -0.92 19.47
N SER A 351 -5.08 -1.20 19.16
CA SER A 351 -6.11 -0.20 19.29
C SER A 351 -6.21 0.01 20.80
N GLY A 352 -5.69 1.14 21.28
CA GLY A 352 -6.03 1.68 22.61
C GLY A 352 -7.51 2.05 22.72
N PHE A 353 -8.38 1.53 21.83
CA PHE A 353 -9.81 1.62 21.96
C PHE A 353 -10.23 0.60 23.01
N LEU A 354 -10.53 1.14 24.19
CA LEU A 354 -11.40 0.58 25.22
C LEU A 354 -12.15 -0.65 24.69
N LYS A 355 -11.76 -1.83 25.17
CA LYS A 355 -12.58 -3.04 25.11
C LYS A 355 -13.94 -2.69 25.73
N ARG A 356 -14.85 -2.20 24.90
CA ARG A 356 -16.27 -2.15 25.24
C ARG A 356 -16.65 -3.61 25.36
N TYR A 357 -16.78 -4.07 26.60
CA TYR A 357 -17.28 -5.39 26.95
C TYR A 357 -18.46 -5.68 26.02
N LYS A 358 -18.30 -6.66 25.12
CA LYS A 358 -19.45 -7.29 24.47
C LYS A 358 -20.31 -7.76 25.63
N ARG A 359 -21.45 -7.11 25.84
CA ARG A 359 -22.48 -7.61 26.75
C ARG A 359 -22.75 -9.04 26.29
N SER A 360 -22.36 -9.99 27.11
CA SER A 360 -22.60 -11.41 26.88
C SER A 360 -24.08 -11.62 26.64
N ASP A 361 -24.41 -12.40 25.61
CA ASP A 361 -25.76 -12.84 25.22
C ASP A 361 -26.57 -13.48 26.37
N VAL A 362 -25.89 -13.80 27.48
CA VAL A 362 -26.46 -14.26 28.74
C VAL A 362 -27.42 -13.23 29.34
N GLY A 363 -27.13 -11.93 29.27
CA GLY A 363 -27.97 -10.88 29.86
C GLY A 363 -29.33 -10.72 29.15
N LEU A 364 -29.33 -10.82 27.82
CA LEU A 364 -30.54 -10.77 27.00
C LEU A 364 -31.42 -12.02 27.19
N ARG A 365 -30.80 -13.19 27.43
CA ARG A 365 -31.54 -14.43 27.74
C ARG A 365 -32.22 -14.38 29.12
N VAL A 366 -31.58 -13.76 30.12
CA VAL A 366 -32.17 -13.60 31.47
C VAL A 366 -33.31 -12.59 31.47
N GLU A 367 -33.20 -11.47 30.75
CA GLU A 367 -34.31 -10.52 30.59
C GLU A 367 -35.51 -11.13 29.85
N LYS A 368 -35.26 -11.96 28.83
CA LYS A 368 -36.33 -12.65 28.09
C LYS A 368 -37.04 -13.69 28.97
N TRP A 369 -36.31 -14.39 29.84
CA TRP A 369 -36.87 -15.36 30.80
C TRP A 369 -37.67 -14.69 31.93
N LEU A 370 -37.24 -13.52 32.41
CA LEU A 370 -37.96 -12.76 33.44
C LEU A 370 -39.25 -12.13 32.90
N ARG A 371 -39.29 -11.74 31.62
CA ARG A 371 -40.51 -11.22 30.97
C ARG A 371 -41.58 -12.29 30.76
N THR A 372 -41.21 -13.53 30.41
CA THR A 372 -42.18 -14.63 30.28
C THR A 372 -42.80 -15.05 31.61
N ARG A 373 -42.09 -14.89 32.73
CA ARG A 373 -42.62 -15.22 34.07
C ARG A 373 -43.59 -14.19 34.66
N ARG A 374 -43.56 -12.93 34.18
CA ARG A 374 -44.51 -11.89 34.59
C ARG A 374 -45.83 -11.93 33.82
N ALA A 375 -45.89 -12.63 32.69
CA ALA A 375 -47.11 -12.81 31.90
C ALA A 375 -47.97 -14.01 32.35
N SER A 376 -47.49 -14.81 33.32
CA SER A 376 -48.17 -16.00 33.84
C SER A 376 -48.48 -15.93 35.33
N ARG A 377 -48.68 -14.71 35.87
CA ARG A 377 -49.26 -14.47 37.19
C ARG A 377 -50.48 -13.59 37.09
#